data_AF-A0A4R1R9M8-F1
#
_entry.id   AF-A0A4R1R9M8-F1
#
_cell.length_a   1.000
_cell.length_b   1.000
_cell.length_c   1.000
_cell.angle_alpha   90.00
_cell.angle_beta   90.00
_cell.angle_gamma   90.00
#
_symmetry.space_group_name_H-M   'P 1'
#
loop_
_entity.id
_entity.type
_entity.pdbx_description
1 polymer ?
#
loop_
_entity_poly.entity_id
_entity_poly.type
_entity_poly.pdbx_seq_one_letter_code
_entity_poly.pdbx_strand_id
1 'polypeptide(L)'
;MHLIKTDFGGKLGSFSLDYLGGHPGMDIVILNATVVLYEKGMHILTTLSRDNAFLEWRQIRRIRFSGGRDWFCEVEHDDGLIRLQNTDRSISPENFLNIIRQIRPDLPVEWAKADPSNVFDLAAKRREKESREQEQRVRAFLAALESDDDDEILSVWKERFESELVLPFAVEILSEGDSSTGDSATGPAAKVIGWDGIDELYGIMAVVRRGRKKYVLPLSELEPVDKDGDHYQLIEDYIYWLGGR
;
A
#
# COMPACT_ATOMS: atom_id res chain seq x y z
N MET A 1 -16.52 -24.92 23.21
CA MET A 1 -16.00 -24.00 22.18
C MET A 1 -17.21 -23.46 21.43
N HIS A 2 -17.68 -22.25 21.75
CA HIS A 2 -18.89 -21.70 21.15
C HIS A 2 -18.55 -21.18 19.73
N LEU A 3 -19.02 -21.89 18.70
CA LEU A 3 -19.03 -21.35 17.34
C LEU A 3 -20.04 -20.20 17.29
N ILE A 4 -19.55 -18.97 17.19
CA ILE A 4 -20.37 -17.83 16.79
C ILE A 4 -20.74 -18.07 15.33
N LYS A 5 -21.94 -18.60 15.07
CA LYS A 5 -22.51 -18.63 13.72
C LYS A 5 -22.82 -17.19 13.34
N THR A 6 -22.06 -16.63 12.41
CA THR A 6 -22.44 -15.38 11.75
C THR A 6 -23.58 -15.65 10.77
N ASP A 7 -24.23 -14.59 10.27
CA ASP A 7 -25.25 -14.73 9.22
C ASP A 7 -24.70 -15.37 7.92
N PHE A 8 -23.37 -15.42 7.78
CA PHE A 8 -22.64 -16.00 6.65
C PHE A 8 -22.32 -17.50 6.81
N GLY A 9 -22.61 -18.10 7.97
CA GLY A 9 -22.29 -19.50 8.30
C GLY A 9 -20.96 -19.67 9.02
N GLY A 10 -20.45 -20.90 9.07
CA GLY A 10 -19.13 -21.20 9.67
C GLY A 10 -17.98 -20.56 8.89
N LYS A 11 -16.98 -20.00 9.59
CA LYS A 11 -15.72 -19.54 8.98
C LYS A 11 -14.86 -20.75 8.60
N LEU A 12 -14.38 -20.77 7.36
CA LEU A 12 -13.62 -21.88 6.77
C LEU A 12 -12.16 -21.51 6.52
N GLY A 13 -11.87 -20.23 6.23
CA GLY A 13 -10.52 -19.75 5.97
C GLY A 13 -10.44 -18.24 5.98
N SER A 14 -9.21 -17.71 6.03
CA SER A 14 -8.93 -16.27 6.02
C SER A 14 -7.61 -16.04 5.28
N PHE A 15 -7.59 -15.07 4.38
CA PHE A 15 -6.45 -14.77 3.53
C PHE A 15 -6.24 -13.26 3.47
N SER A 16 -4.98 -12.82 3.50
CA SER A 16 -4.63 -11.43 3.21
C SER A 16 -4.37 -11.32 1.72
N LEU A 17 -5.25 -10.63 1.00
CA LEU A 17 -5.18 -10.47 -0.46
C LEU A 17 -5.48 -9.02 -0.82
N ASP A 18 -4.81 -8.48 -1.83
CA ASP A 18 -5.19 -7.21 -2.39
C ASP A 18 -6.47 -7.39 -3.22
N TYR A 19 -7.49 -6.57 -2.97
CA TYR A 19 -8.69 -6.48 -3.79
C TYR A 19 -8.52 -5.36 -4.82
N LEU A 20 -8.78 -5.67 -6.08
CA LEU A 20 -8.38 -4.81 -7.20
C LEU A 20 -9.57 -4.14 -7.90
N GLY A 21 -10.73 -4.08 -7.25
CA GLY A 21 -11.94 -3.45 -7.79
C GLY A 21 -12.76 -4.37 -8.71
N GLY A 22 -13.76 -3.77 -9.37
CA GLY A 22 -14.61 -4.42 -10.37
C GLY A 22 -15.97 -4.94 -9.87
N HIS A 23 -16.27 -4.80 -8.58
CA HIS A 23 -17.62 -4.97 -8.05
C HIS A 23 -18.37 -3.63 -8.03
N PRO A 24 -19.62 -3.52 -8.53
CA PRO A 24 -20.38 -2.27 -8.56
C PRO A 24 -20.59 -1.64 -7.18
N GLY A 25 -20.72 -2.47 -6.14
CA GLY A 25 -20.87 -2.01 -4.76
C GLY A 25 -19.56 -1.75 -4.02
N MET A 26 -18.41 -2.03 -4.65
CA MET A 26 -17.09 -1.87 -4.04
C MET A 26 -16.03 -1.68 -5.13
N ASP A 27 -16.08 -0.58 -5.89
CA ASP A 27 -15.20 -0.38 -7.05
C ASP A 27 -13.85 0.30 -6.70
N ILE A 28 -13.40 0.15 -5.46
CA ILE A 28 -12.18 0.76 -4.94
C ILE A 28 -11.13 -0.34 -4.73
N VAL A 29 -9.88 -0.08 -5.12
CA VAL A 29 -8.75 -0.96 -4.82
C VAL A 29 -8.48 -0.96 -3.31
N ILE A 30 -8.32 -2.12 -2.68
CA ILE A 30 -8.05 -2.28 -1.25
C ILE A 30 -6.79 -3.14 -1.09
N LEU A 31 -5.76 -2.58 -0.47
CA LEU A 31 -4.51 -3.29 -0.18
C LEU A 31 -4.66 -4.06 1.13
N ASN A 32 -4.06 -5.26 1.21
CA ASN A 32 -4.13 -6.15 2.37
C ASN A 32 -5.57 -6.42 2.85
N ALA A 33 -6.50 -6.57 1.90
CA ALA A 33 -7.89 -6.90 2.23
C ALA A 33 -7.94 -8.28 2.91
N THR A 34 -8.73 -8.38 3.97
CA THR A 34 -8.94 -9.67 4.62
C THR A 34 -10.09 -10.39 3.92
N VAL A 35 -9.75 -11.41 3.13
CA VAL A 35 -10.71 -12.26 2.43
C VAL A 35 -11.02 -13.47 3.31
N VAL A 36 -12.26 -13.52 3.82
CA VAL A 36 -12.74 -14.59 4.70
C VAL A 36 -13.69 -15.49 3.93
N LEU A 37 -13.39 -16.78 3.91
CA LEU A 37 -14.27 -17.79 3.31
C LEU A 37 -15.24 -18.31 4.37
N TYR A 38 -16.54 -18.25 4.07
CA TYR A 38 -17.61 -18.80 4.87
C TYR A 38 -18.38 -19.89 4.11
N GLU A 39 -19.22 -20.65 4.81
CA GLU A 39 -20.08 -21.67 4.19
C GLU A 39 -21.02 -21.10 3.12
N LYS A 40 -21.53 -19.87 3.28
CA LYS A 40 -22.49 -19.26 2.33
C LYS A 40 -21.84 -18.41 1.24
N GLY A 41 -20.60 -17.97 1.44
CA GLY A 41 -19.95 -17.06 0.52
C GLY A 41 -18.56 -16.62 0.97
N MET A 42 -18.01 -15.67 0.24
CA MET A 42 -16.74 -15.03 0.53
C MET A 42 -16.98 -13.59 0.97
N HIS A 43 -16.37 -13.19 2.07
CA HIS A 43 -16.43 -11.83 2.59
C HIS A 43 -15.09 -11.14 2.38
N ILE A 44 -15.10 -10.02 1.67
CA ILE A 44 -13.95 -9.15 1.50
C ILE A 44 -14.08 -8.02 2.52
N LEU A 45 -13.19 -8.02 3.50
CA LEU A 45 -13.15 -7.05 4.59
C LEU A 45 -12.03 -6.04 4.35
N THR A 46 -12.31 -4.78 4.67
CA THR A 46 -11.34 -3.68 4.64
C THR A 46 -11.13 -3.19 6.08
N THR A 47 -9.92 -2.72 6.38
CA THR A 47 -9.59 -2.11 7.67
C THR A 47 -9.92 -0.62 7.71
N LEU A 48 -10.06 0.03 6.54
CA LEU A 48 -10.13 1.49 6.40
C LEU A 48 -11.52 2.00 5.99
N SER A 49 -12.42 1.17 5.46
CA SER A 49 -13.79 1.56 5.12
C SER A 49 -14.82 0.68 5.83
N ARG A 50 -16.03 1.22 6.02
CA ARG A 50 -17.19 0.41 6.44
C ARG A 50 -17.74 -0.45 5.29
N ASP A 51 -17.26 -0.20 4.08
CA ASP A 51 -17.69 -0.89 2.87
C ASP A 51 -17.04 -2.27 2.85
N ASN A 52 -17.88 -3.29 2.90
CA ASN A 52 -17.49 -4.68 2.77
C ASN A 52 -18.32 -5.31 1.65
N ALA A 53 -17.75 -6.33 1.00
CA ALA A 53 -18.45 -7.06 -0.03
C ALA A 53 -18.61 -8.51 0.41
N PHE A 54 -19.85 -8.98 0.45
CA PHE A 54 -20.15 -10.39 0.62
C PHE A 54 -20.62 -10.96 -0.72
N LEU A 55 -19.89 -11.96 -1.21
CA LEU A 55 -20.17 -12.65 -2.47
C LEU A 55 -20.73 -14.01 -2.13
N GLU A 56 -22.01 -14.22 -2.42
CA GLU A 56 -22.62 -15.51 -2.18
C GLU A 56 -22.11 -16.53 -3.20
N TRP A 57 -21.81 -17.75 -2.74
CA TRP A 57 -21.28 -18.77 -3.63
C TRP A 57 -22.16 -18.99 -4.85
N ARG A 58 -23.50 -18.97 -4.67
CA ARG A 58 -24.47 -19.20 -5.75
C ARG A 58 -24.42 -18.16 -6.88
N GLN A 59 -23.90 -16.97 -6.60
CA GLN A 59 -23.77 -15.87 -7.57
C GLN A 59 -22.39 -15.85 -8.24
N ILE A 60 -21.44 -16.66 -7.75
CA ILE A 60 -20.14 -16.85 -8.38
C ILE A 60 -20.29 -17.92 -9.46
N ARG A 61 -19.99 -17.52 -10.70
CA ARG A 61 -20.12 -18.36 -11.90
C ARG A 61 -18.85 -19.12 -12.21
N ARG A 62 -17.70 -18.52 -11.95
CA ARG A 62 -16.38 -19.07 -12.29
C ARG A 62 -15.28 -18.40 -11.48
N ILE A 63 -14.20 -19.13 -11.23
CA ILE A 63 -12.96 -18.58 -10.69
C ILE A 63 -11.79 -18.90 -11.63
N ARG A 64 -11.00 -17.88 -11.95
CA ARG A 64 -9.80 -18.00 -12.80
C ARG A 64 -8.56 -17.62 -12.02
N PHE A 65 -7.61 -18.53 -11.94
CA PHE A 65 -6.28 -18.28 -11.40
C PHE A 65 -5.30 -17.96 -12.51
N SER A 66 -4.41 -17.00 -12.29
CA SER A 66 -3.28 -16.73 -13.18
C SER A 66 -2.08 -16.25 -12.38
N GLY A 67 -0.90 -16.20 -13.02
CA GLY A 67 0.33 -15.81 -12.35
C GLY A 67 1.14 -16.98 -11.80
N GLY A 68 2.29 -16.65 -11.20
CA GLY A 68 3.24 -17.61 -10.64
C GLY A 68 3.33 -17.47 -9.12
N ARG A 69 4.38 -16.79 -8.63
CA ARG A 69 4.55 -16.49 -7.20
C ARG A 69 3.51 -15.50 -6.68
N ASP A 70 3.23 -14.46 -7.46
CA ASP A 70 2.22 -13.46 -7.16
C ASP A 70 1.00 -13.80 -8.02
N TRP A 71 0.10 -14.61 -7.46
CA TRP A 71 -1.05 -15.14 -8.18
C TRP A 71 -2.25 -14.20 -8.11
N PHE A 72 -3.04 -14.22 -9.17
CA PHE A 72 -4.31 -13.51 -9.28
C PHE A 72 -5.46 -14.50 -9.25
N CYS A 73 -6.56 -14.09 -8.62
CA CYS A 73 -7.83 -14.80 -8.62
C CYS A 73 -8.91 -13.85 -9.13
N GLU A 74 -9.39 -14.12 -10.35
CA GLU A 74 -10.56 -13.47 -10.91
C GLU A 74 -11.81 -14.26 -10.53
N VAL A 75 -12.73 -13.61 -9.84
CA VAL A 75 -14.02 -14.16 -9.40
C VAL A 75 -15.10 -13.53 -10.25
N GLU A 76 -15.69 -14.31 -11.14
CA GLU A 76 -16.80 -13.88 -11.98
C GLU A 76 -18.10 -14.03 -11.20
N HIS A 77 -18.68 -12.89 -10.81
CA HIS A 77 -19.91 -12.78 -10.05
C HIS A 77 -21.03 -12.27 -10.96
N ASP A 78 -22.30 -12.52 -10.60
CA ASP A 78 -23.46 -12.03 -11.34
C ASP A 78 -23.42 -10.51 -11.58
N ASP A 79 -22.93 -9.76 -10.59
CA ASP A 79 -22.87 -8.30 -10.59
C ASP A 79 -21.55 -7.73 -11.16
N GLY A 80 -20.54 -8.56 -11.46
CA GLY A 80 -19.27 -8.03 -11.97
C GLY A 80 -18.09 -8.99 -11.86
N LEU A 81 -16.92 -8.47 -12.24
CA LEU A 81 -15.66 -9.22 -12.17
C LEU A 81 -14.84 -8.71 -11.00
N ILE A 82 -14.61 -9.57 -10.02
CA ILE A 82 -13.79 -9.24 -8.86
C ILE A 82 -12.39 -9.79 -9.07
N ARG A 83 -11.39 -8.97 -8.80
CA ARG A 83 -9.99 -9.38 -8.90
C ARG A 83 -9.33 -9.33 -7.54
N LEU A 84 -8.70 -10.43 -7.17
CA LEU A 84 -7.88 -10.57 -5.98
C LEU A 84 -6.44 -10.86 -6.41
N GLN A 85 -5.48 -10.29 -5.70
CA GLN A 85 -4.06 -10.57 -5.89
C GLN A 85 -3.45 -11.00 -4.56
N ASN A 86 -2.66 -12.06 -4.61
CA ASN A 86 -1.82 -12.41 -3.48
C ASN A 86 -0.44 -11.75 -3.63
N THR A 87 -0.12 -10.89 -2.67
CA THR A 87 1.21 -10.29 -2.49
C THR A 87 2.01 -10.96 -1.37
N ASP A 88 1.35 -11.75 -0.51
CA ASP A 88 2.00 -12.57 0.52
C ASP A 88 2.40 -13.93 -0.07
N ARG A 89 3.68 -14.05 -0.39
CA ARG A 89 4.28 -15.26 -0.99
C ARG A 89 4.20 -16.51 -0.10
N SER A 90 3.80 -16.38 1.18
CA SER A 90 3.55 -17.52 2.04
C SER A 90 2.20 -18.20 1.75
N ILE A 91 1.28 -17.51 1.08
CA ILE A 91 -0.07 -18.01 0.79
C ILE A 91 -0.10 -18.76 -0.55
N SER A 92 -0.13 -20.09 -0.48
CA SER A 92 -0.33 -20.92 -1.68
C SER A 92 -1.77 -20.80 -2.20
N PRO A 93 -1.97 -20.65 -3.53
CA PRO A 93 -3.30 -20.66 -4.14
C PRO A 93 -4.03 -22.00 -3.93
N GLU A 94 -3.30 -23.09 -3.68
CA GLU A 94 -3.90 -24.40 -3.41
C GLU A 94 -4.71 -24.42 -2.11
N ASN A 95 -4.25 -23.72 -1.07
CA ASN A 95 -4.97 -23.66 0.20
C ASN A 95 -6.34 -22.98 0.03
N PHE A 96 -6.36 -21.88 -0.72
CA PHE A 96 -7.58 -21.16 -1.07
C PHE A 96 -8.53 -22.03 -1.90
N LEU A 97 -7.99 -22.70 -2.94
CA LEU A 97 -8.75 -23.57 -3.83
C LEU A 97 -9.32 -24.81 -3.14
N ASN A 98 -8.56 -25.42 -2.23
CA ASN A 98 -8.99 -26.62 -1.52
C ASN A 98 -10.23 -26.35 -0.68
N ILE A 99 -10.33 -25.17 -0.06
CA ILE A 99 -11.53 -24.75 0.67
C ILE A 99 -12.70 -24.57 -0.30
N ILE A 100 -12.51 -23.88 -1.42
CA ILE A 100 -13.57 -23.66 -2.40
C ILE A 100 -14.10 -24.98 -2.97
N ARG A 101 -13.22 -25.92 -3.32
CA ARG A 101 -13.60 -27.24 -3.85
C ARG A 101 -14.41 -28.08 -2.85
N GLN A 102 -14.21 -27.89 -1.54
CA GLN A 102 -15.02 -28.56 -0.53
C GLN A 102 -16.45 -28.02 -0.46
N ILE A 103 -16.64 -26.72 -0.73
CA ILE A 103 -17.94 -26.05 -0.62
C ILE A 103 -18.72 -26.11 -1.94
N ARG A 104 -18.02 -25.88 -3.05
CA ARG A 104 -18.55 -25.80 -4.41
C ARG A 104 -17.68 -26.62 -5.36
N PRO A 105 -17.75 -27.96 -5.29
CA PRO A 105 -17.00 -28.83 -6.20
C PRO A 105 -17.44 -28.68 -7.67
N ASP A 106 -18.64 -28.15 -7.89
CA ASP A 106 -19.22 -27.86 -9.20
C ASP A 106 -18.77 -26.52 -9.79
N LEU A 107 -18.16 -25.63 -8.99
CA LEU A 107 -17.74 -24.31 -9.47
C LEU A 107 -16.57 -24.44 -10.45
N PRO A 108 -16.69 -23.93 -11.68
CA PRO A 108 -15.59 -23.95 -12.65
C PRO A 108 -14.37 -23.19 -12.11
N VAL A 109 -13.23 -23.89 -12.08
CA VAL A 109 -11.92 -23.33 -11.72
C VAL A 109 -10.95 -23.55 -12.87
N GLU A 110 -10.39 -22.47 -13.38
CA GLU A 110 -9.47 -22.48 -14.52
C GLU A 110 -8.11 -21.89 -14.14
N TRP A 111 -7.04 -22.41 -14.75
CA TRP A 111 -5.70 -21.83 -14.68
C TRP A 111 -5.36 -21.20 -16.03
N ALA A 112 -5.20 -19.89 -16.05
CA ALA A 112 -4.81 -19.12 -17.22
C ALA A 112 -3.33 -18.75 -17.17
N LYS A 113 -2.72 -18.57 -18.35
CA LYS A 113 -1.40 -17.93 -18.44
C LYS A 113 -1.53 -16.49 -17.97
N ALA A 114 -0.51 -16.00 -17.27
CA ALA A 114 -0.45 -14.60 -16.84
C ALA A 114 -0.58 -13.68 -18.07
N ASP A 115 -1.57 -12.79 -18.06
CA ASP A 115 -1.71 -11.74 -19.06
C ASP A 115 -0.95 -10.49 -18.58
N PRO A 116 0.12 -10.07 -19.28
CA PRO A 116 0.91 -8.92 -18.87
C PRO A 116 0.13 -7.59 -18.90
N SER A 117 -0.95 -7.48 -19.68
CA SER A 117 -1.79 -6.28 -19.70
C SER A 117 -2.51 -6.04 -18.37
N ASN A 118 -2.80 -7.12 -17.63
CA ASN A 118 -3.38 -7.02 -16.28
C ASN A 118 -2.40 -6.38 -15.29
N VAL A 119 -1.08 -6.56 -15.43
CA VAL A 119 -0.09 -6.02 -14.48
C VAL A 119 0.09 -4.52 -14.64
N PHE A 120 0.04 -4.02 -15.89
CA PHE A 120 0.23 -2.59 -16.18
C PHE A 120 -0.95 -1.72 -15.73
N ASP A 121 -2.20 -2.16 -15.96
CA ASP A 121 -3.40 -1.46 -15.47
C ASP A 121 -3.43 -1.42 -13.94
N LEU A 122 -2.98 -2.48 -13.28
CA LEU A 122 -2.95 -2.58 -11.82
C LEU A 122 -1.86 -1.71 -11.18
N ALA A 123 -0.66 -1.70 -11.75
CA ALA A 123 0.40 -0.80 -11.27
C ALA A 123 0.01 0.68 -11.43
N ALA A 124 -0.81 1.01 -12.43
CA ALA A 124 -1.35 2.35 -12.62
C ALA A 124 -2.45 2.67 -11.59
N LYS A 125 -3.43 1.78 -11.39
CA LYS A 125 -4.49 1.94 -10.39
C LYS A 125 -3.96 2.01 -8.95
N ARG A 126 -2.92 1.23 -8.65
CA ARG A 126 -2.23 1.27 -7.35
C ARG A 126 -1.59 2.63 -7.11
N ARG A 127 -0.83 3.15 -8.08
CA ARG A 127 -0.24 4.49 -8.03
C ARG A 127 -1.29 5.59 -7.89
N GLU A 128 -2.39 5.48 -8.62
CA GLU A 128 -3.50 6.44 -8.50
C GLU A 128 -4.10 6.44 -7.09
N LYS A 129 -4.30 5.27 -6.49
CA LYS A 129 -4.82 5.17 -5.12
C LYS A 129 -3.83 5.72 -4.10
N GLU A 130 -2.57 5.30 -4.16
CA GLU A 130 -1.51 5.79 -3.27
C GLU A 130 -1.42 7.32 -3.33
N SER A 131 -1.52 7.91 -4.52
CA SER A 131 -1.59 9.36 -4.73
C SER A 131 -2.84 10.00 -4.10
N ARG A 132 -4.03 9.41 -4.25
CA ARG A 132 -5.27 9.92 -3.61
C ARG A 132 -5.22 9.83 -2.09
N GLU A 133 -4.66 8.75 -1.54
CA GLU A 133 -4.50 8.60 -0.09
C GLU A 133 -3.50 9.62 0.47
N GLN A 134 -2.38 9.85 -0.23
CA GLN A 134 -1.42 10.92 0.09
C GLN A 134 -2.07 12.30 0.06
N GLU A 135 -2.81 12.63 -1.00
CA GLU A 135 -3.54 13.89 -1.11
C GLU A 135 -4.52 14.08 0.06
N GLN A 136 -5.27 13.04 0.43
CA GLN A 136 -6.19 13.10 1.57
C GLN A 136 -5.47 13.34 2.90
N ARG A 137 -4.34 12.68 3.15
CA ARG A 137 -3.55 12.89 4.38
C ARG A 137 -3.03 14.31 4.47
N VAL A 138 -2.47 14.83 3.38
CA VAL A 138 -1.97 16.20 3.33
C VAL A 138 -3.10 17.22 3.52
N ARG A 139 -4.24 17.06 2.83
CA ARG A 139 -5.40 17.93 3.03
C ARG A 139 -5.94 17.90 4.46
N ALA A 140 -6.00 16.72 5.08
CA ALA A 140 -6.44 16.59 6.47
C ALA A 140 -5.48 17.27 7.45
N PHE A 141 -4.17 17.15 7.20
CA PHE A 141 -3.14 17.86 7.96
C PHE A 141 -3.30 19.38 7.84
N LEU A 142 -3.44 19.92 6.62
CA LEU A 142 -3.64 21.35 6.41
C LEU A 142 -4.93 21.87 7.04
N ALA A 143 -6.04 21.13 6.90
CA ALA A 143 -7.32 21.51 7.49
C ALA A 143 -7.28 21.58 9.03
N ALA A 144 -6.37 20.84 9.67
CA ALA A 144 -6.20 20.86 11.12
C ALA A 144 -5.39 22.07 11.63
N LEU A 145 -4.63 22.73 10.75
CA LEU A 145 -3.76 23.84 11.12
C LEU A 145 -4.45 25.20 11.18
N GLU A 146 -5.64 25.32 10.59
CA GLU A 146 -6.39 26.58 10.49
C GLU A 146 -5.55 27.78 9.96
N SER A 147 -4.48 27.49 9.21
CA SER A 147 -3.56 28.47 8.64
C SER A 147 -3.18 28.07 7.21
N ASP A 148 -3.13 29.08 6.34
CA ASP A 148 -2.66 28.98 4.95
C ASP A 148 -1.27 29.64 4.78
N ASP A 149 -0.60 30.00 5.90
CA ASP A 149 0.73 30.59 5.89
C ASP A 149 1.81 29.49 5.79
N ASP A 150 2.56 29.51 4.69
CA ASP A 150 3.58 28.50 4.39
C ASP A 150 4.67 28.40 5.46
N ASP A 151 5.05 29.50 6.12
CA ASP A 151 6.09 29.49 7.15
C ASP A 151 5.57 28.81 8.44
N GLU A 152 4.30 29.03 8.76
CA GLU A 152 3.64 28.35 9.88
C GLU A 152 3.49 26.85 9.59
N ILE A 153 3.07 26.50 8.37
CA ILE A 153 2.93 25.10 7.93
C ILE A 153 4.31 24.40 7.92
N LEU A 154 5.37 25.05 7.42
CA LEU A 154 6.75 24.53 7.47
C LEU A 154 7.23 24.29 8.90
N SER A 155 6.90 25.22 9.81
CA SER A 155 7.25 25.10 11.23
C SER A 155 6.60 23.87 11.86
N VAL A 156 5.32 23.64 11.59
CA VAL A 156 4.60 22.45 12.08
C VAL A 156 5.18 21.18 11.50
N TRP A 157 5.46 21.13 10.19
CA TRP A 157 6.10 19.97 9.57
C TRP A 157 7.43 19.63 10.24
N LYS A 158 8.26 20.65 10.52
CA LYS A 158 9.54 20.46 11.21
C LYS A 158 9.35 19.92 12.63
N GLU A 159 8.43 20.48 13.42
CA GLU A 159 8.12 19.99 14.77
C GLU A 159 7.63 18.54 14.75
N ARG A 160 6.84 18.18 13.74
CA ARG A 160 6.36 16.82 13.54
C ARG A 160 7.50 15.86 13.21
N PHE A 161 8.43 16.25 12.34
CA PHE A 161 9.62 15.46 12.08
C PHE A 161 10.53 15.30 13.30
N GLU A 162 10.68 16.34 14.11
CA GLU A 162 11.46 16.29 15.35
C GLU A 162 10.85 15.38 16.42
N SER A 163 9.54 15.18 16.40
CA SER A 163 8.83 14.34 17.37
C SER A 163 8.56 12.91 16.89
N GLU A 164 8.28 12.71 15.59
CA GLU A 164 7.87 11.41 15.04
C GLU A 164 9.02 10.63 14.37
N LEU A 165 10.03 11.30 13.80
CA LEU A 165 11.11 10.60 13.09
C LEU A 165 12.23 10.17 14.05
N VAL A 166 12.49 8.86 14.08
CA VAL A 166 13.56 8.29 14.89
C VAL A 166 14.91 8.44 14.17
N LEU A 167 15.76 9.30 14.72
CA LEU A 167 17.11 9.51 14.21
C LEU A 167 18.13 8.54 14.86
N PRO A 168 19.16 8.09 14.12
CA PRO A 168 19.40 8.35 12.70
C PRO A 168 18.74 7.30 11.78
N PHE A 169 18.20 7.73 10.63
CA PHE A 169 17.67 6.83 9.60
C PHE A 169 18.46 6.92 8.29
N ALA A 170 18.46 5.85 7.50
CA ALA A 170 19.22 5.74 6.26
C ALA A 170 18.49 6.37 5.07
N VAL A 171 19.25 7.07 4.21
CA VAL A 171 18.74 7.77 3.02
C VAL A 171 19.65 7.61 1.82
N GLU A 172 19.08 7.76 0.64
CA GLU A 172 19.74 8.02 -0.64
C GLU A 172 19.65 9.51 -0.98
N ILE A 173 20.67 10.06 -1.65
CA ILE A 173 20.70 11.47 -2.07
C ILE A 173 20.34 11.52 -3.55
N LEU A 174 19.21 12.15 -3.89
CA LEU A 174 18.63 12.15 -5.23
C LEU A 174 19.46 12.96 -6.26
N SER A 175 20.11 14.04 -5.81
CA SER A 175 20.88 14.96 -6.67
C SER A 175 22.24 14.41 -7.14
N GLU A 176 22.75 13.35 -6.53
CA GLU A 176 23.98 12.67 -6.96
C GLU A 176 23.70 11.59 -8.04
N GLY A 177 22.73 11.82 -8.92
CA GLY A 177 22.28 10.85 -9.92
C GLY A 177 23.41 10.15 -10.65
N ASP A 178 23.75 8.93 -10.22
CA ASP A 178 24.49 7.91 -10.96
C ASP A 178 24.56 6.57 -10.18
N SER A 179 23.77 5.60 -10.64
CA SER A 179 24.08 4.16 -10.68
C SER A 179 24.35 3.37 -9.38
N SER A 180 23.33 2.66 -8.86
CA SER A 180 23.44 1.20 -8.63
C SER A 180 22.08 0.55 -8.37
N THR A 181 21.24 0.50 -9.39
CA THR A 181 20.46 -0.72 -9.62
C THR A 181 21.45 -1.85 -9.94
N GLY A 182 21.85 -2.61 -8.91
CA GLY A 182 22.64 -3.83 -9.04
C GLY A 182 23.96 -3.81 -8.27
N ASP A 183 24.05 -4.63 -7.23
CA ASP A 183 25.27 -5.23 -6.68
C ASP A 183 26.57 -4.38 -6.71
N SER A 184 26.64 -3.28 -5.94
CA SER A 184 27.88 -2.77 -5.28
C SER A 184 27.70 -1.33 -4.77
N ALA A 185 26.98 -1.15 -3.67
CA ALA A 185 27.11 0.08 -2.87
C ALA A 185 28.20 -0.10 -1.80
N THR A 186 29.45 -0.22 -2.22
CA THR A 186 30.62 -0.38 -1.31
C THR A 186 31.05 0.95 -0.67
N GLY A 187 30.11 1.84 -0.42
CA GLY A 187 30.29 3.12 0.26
C GLY A 187 29.40 3.21 1.52
N PRO A 188 29.79 3.99 2.54
CA PRO A 188 28.96 4.14 3.73
C PRO A 188 27.62 4.79 3.36
N ALA A 189 26.52 4.13 3.74
CA ALA A 189 25.16 4.64 3.57
C ALA A 189 25.03 6.04 4.21
N ALA A 190 24.37 6.96 3.50
CA ALA A 190 24.04 8.26 4.06
C ALA A 190 22.93 8.10 5.10
N LYS A 191 22.98 8.93 6.15
CA LYS A 191 21.98 8.93 7.21
C LYS A 191 21.58 10.34 7.59
N VAL A 192 20.30 10.58 7.79
CA VAL A 192 19.84 11.78 8.49
C VAL A 192 20.16 11.60 9.97
N ILE A 193 20.85 12.57 10.55
CA ILE A 193 21.30 12.54 11.95
C ILE A 193 20.75 13.72 12.76
N GLY A 194 19.99 14.62 12.13
CA GLY A 194 19.46 15.83 12.75
C GLY A 194 18.79 16.73 11.72
N TRP A 195 18.28 17.86 12.20
CA TRP A 195 17.64 18.92 11.43
C TRP A 195 18.45 20.20 11.61
N ASP A 196 18.64 20.96 10.53
CA ASP A 196 19.41 22.21 10.55
C ASP A 196 18.48 23.42 10.70
N GLY A 197 17.37 23.44 9.97
CA GLY A 197 16.42 24.55 9.99
C GLY A 197 15.40 24.49 8.86
N ILE A 198 14.77 25.62 8.58
CA ILE A 198 13.85 25.83 7.46
C ILE A 198 14.51 26.87 6.54
N ASP A 199 14.50 26.59 5.25
CA ASP A 199 14.86 27.49 4.18
C ASP A 199 13.59 27.85 3.39
N GLU A 200 13.41 29.13 3.07
CA GLU A 200 12.21 29.62 2.39
C GLU A 200 11.98 28.97 1.02
N LEU A 201 13.05 28.62 0.30
CA LEU A 201 12.99 28.04 -1.04
C LEU A 201 13.05 26.51 -1.01
N TYR A 202 13.94 25.97 -0.18
CA TYR A 202 14.24 24.53 -0.17
C TYR A 202 13.46 23.76 0.90
N GLY A 203 12.76 24.45 1.80
CA GLY A 203 11.98 23.86 2.87
C GLY A 203 12.86 23.36 4.02
N ILE A 204 12.53 22.20 4.58
CA ILE A 204 13.18 21.68 5.77
C ILE A 204 14.55 21.11 5.41
N MET A 205 15.57 21.59 6.12
CA MET A 205 16.96 21.23 5.91
C MET A 205 17.39 20.14 6.89
N ALA A 206 17.90 19.03 6.37
CA ALA A 206 18.34 17.88 7.15
C ALA A 206 19.86 17.81 7.25
N VAL A 207 20.36 17.46 8.44
CA VAL A 207 21.79 17.18 8.66
C VAL A 207 22.06 15.73 8.27
N VAL A 208 22.78 15.53 7.17
CA VAL A 208 23.09 14.22 6.60
C VAL A 208 24.54 13.86 6.88
N ARG A 209 24.80 12.62 7.30
CA ARG A 209 26.14 12.06 7.49
C ARG A 209 26.40 10.94 6.49
N ARG A 210 27.48 11.07 5.72
CA ARG A 210 28.02 10.01 4.85
C ARG A 210 29.48 9.75 5.23
N GLY A 211 29.72 8.59 5.85
CA GLY A 211 31.03 8.26 6.44
C GLY A 211 31.48 9.27 7.51
N ARG A 212 32.53 10.03 7.22
CA ARG A 212 33.09 11.06 8.13
C ARG A 212 32.63 12.49 7.82
N LYS A 213 31.93 12.71 6.71
CA LYS A 213 31.46 14.03 6.27
C LYS A 213 30.03 14.28 6.72
N LYS A 214 29.74 15.53 7.06
CA LYS A 214 28.39 16.04 7.32
C LYS A 214 28.01 17.01 6.21
N TYR A 215 26.74 17.00 5.84
CA TYR A 215 26.12 17.84 4.84
C TYR A 215 24.83 18.39 5.42
N VAL A 216 24.39 19.54 4.91
CA VAL A 216 23.04 20.05 5.11
C VAL A 216 22.39 20.03 3.75
N LEU A 217 21.32 19.25 3.61
CA LEU A 217 20.63 19.05 2.35
C LEU A 217 19.12 19.28 2.56
N PRO A 218 18.40 19.79 1.54
CA PRO A 218 16.95 19.82 1.59
C PRO A 218 16.41 18.41 1.80
N LEU A 219 15.41 18.25 2.66
CA LEU A 219 14.78 16.95 2.89
C LEU A 219 14.16 16.40 1.58
N SER A 220 13.71 17.29 0.69
CA SER A 220 13.20 16.95 -0.64
C SER A 220 14.23 16.35 -1.60
N GLU A 221 15.54 16.42 -1.27
CA GLU A 221 16.60 15.76 -2.03
C GLU A 221 17.00 14.39 -1.44
N LEU A 222 16.30 13.92 -0.41
CA LEU A 222 16.62 12.70 0.32
C LEU A 222 15.49 11.69 0.19
N GLU A 223 15.84 10.44 -0.15
CA GLU A 223 14.88 9.34 -0.21
C GLU A 223 15.22 8.33 0.91
N PRO A 224 14.30 8.03 1.85
CA PRO A 224 14.51 6.98 2.84
C PRO A 224 14.79 5.62 2.18
N VAL A 225 15.79 4.89 2.69
CA VAL A 225 16.12 3.54 2.20
C VAL A 225 15.02 2.54 2.57
N ASP A 226 14.41 2.72 3.74
CA ASP A 226 13.28 1.92 4.20
C ASP A 226 11.97 2.57 3.73
N LYS A 227 11.37 2.01 2.68
CA LYS A 227 10.13 2.50 2.06
C LYS A 227 8.86 1.94 2.72
N ASP A 228 8.99 0.92 3.57
CA ASP A 228 7.87 0.30 4.27
C ASP A 228 7.69 0.87 5.69
N GLY A 229 8.63 1.72 6.15
CA GLY A 229 8.61 2.32 7.47
C GLY A 229 7.80 3.62 7.57
N ASP A 230 7.36 3.95 8.79
CA ASP A 230 6.58 5.16 9.10
C ASP A 230 7.25 6.47 8.65
N HIS A 231 8.58 6.48 8.57
CA HIS A 231 9.36 7.63 8.10
C HIS A 231 9.07 7.97 6.64
N TYR A 232 8.92 6.96 5.78
CA TYR A 232 8.75 7.16 4.34
C TYR A 232 7.46 7.93 4.05
N GLN A 233 6.34 7.48 4.63
CA GLN A 233 5.05 8.12 4.42
C GLN A 233 5.04 9.59 4.88
N LEU A 234 5.60 9.88 6.06
CA LEU A 234 5.60 11.25 6.60
C LEU A 234 6.46 12.20 5.75
N ILE A 235 7.60 11.73 5.26
CA ILE A 235 8.50 12.50 4.40
C ILE A 235 7.88 12.71 3.01
N GLU A 236 7.27 11.68 2.43
CA GLU A 236 6.57 11.77 1.14
C GLU A 236 5.37 12.72 1.19
N ASP A 237 4.56 12.69 2.27
CA ASP A 237 3.43 13.60 2.45
C ASP A 237 3.91 15.07 2.50
N TYR A 238 5.05 15.33 3.17
CA TYR A 238 5.68 16.65 3.19
C TYR A 238 6.20 17.08 1.81
N ILE A 239 6.91 16.21 1.10
CA ILE A 239 7.46 16.51 -0.23
C ILE A 239 6.31 16.80 -1.22
N TYR A 240 5.22 16.05 -1.14
CA TYR A 240 4.01 16.29 -1.93
C TYR A 240 3.43 17.67 -1.66
N TRP A 241 3.30 18.06 -0.38
CA TRP A 241 2.83 19.39 -0.02
C TRP A 241 3.77 20.49 -0.54
N LEU A 242 5.08 20.37 -0.27
CA LEU A 242 6.09 21.36 -0.68
C LEU A 242 6.12 21.57 -2.20
N GLY A 243 5.96 20.51 -2.98
CA GLY A 243 5.91 20.60 -4.45
C GLY A 243 4.61 21.18 -5.00
N GLY A 244 3.54 21.21 -4.20
CA GLY A 244 2.25 21.81 -4.54
C GLY A 244 2.06 23.25 -4.06
N ARG A 245 3.00 23.76 -3.25
CA ARG A 245 3.07 25.16 -2.78
C ARG A 245 3.26 26.13 -3.94
#